data_AF-A0A392R5X0-F1
#
_entry.id   AF-A0A392R5X0-F1
#
_cell.length_a   1.000
_cell.length_b   1.000
_cell.length_c   1.000
_cell.angle_alpha   90.00
_cell.angle_beta   90.00
_cell.angle_gamma   90.00
#
_symmetry.space_group_name_H-M   'P 1'
#
loop_
_entity.id
_entity.type
_entity.pdbx_description
1 polymer ?
#
loop_
_entity_poly.entity_id
_entity_poly.type
_entity_poly.pdbx_seq_one_letter_code
_entity_poly.pdbx_strand_id
1 'polypeptide(L)'
;FEQPIMACCGYGGPPLNYDSRVTCGNTKILNGTTVTAKGCNDSSEYINWDGIHYTETANQYVASQILTGKYSDPPFSDKMPFLLKLKI
;
A
#
# COMPACT_ATOMS: atom_id res chain seq x y z
N PHE A 1 7.54 -0.11 -8.08
CA PHE A 1 6.64 0.99 -7.68
C PHE A 1 7.10 2.26 -8.36
N GLU A 2 6.22 2.88 -9.13
CA GLU A 2 6.46 4.16 -9.82
C GLU A 2 6.07 5.34 -8.94
N GLN A 3 5.13 5.12 -8.00
CA GLN A 3 4.61 6.11 -7.07
C GLN A 3 4.90 5.68 -5.62
N PRO A 4 6.15 5.87 -5.13
CA PRO A 4 6.56 5.34 -3.83
C PRO A 4 6.01 6.14 -2.63
N ILE A 5 5.66 7.42 -2.82
CA ILE A 5 5.25 8.34 -1.73
C ILE A 5 3.79 8.79 -1.82
N MET A 6 3.16 8.62 -2.99
CA MET A 6 1.77 9.02 -3.20
C MET A 6 0.84 7.90 -2.72
N ALA A 7 -0.30 8.24 -2.14
CA ALA A 7 -1.38 7.30 -1.85
C ALA A 7 -2.22 7.03 -3.10
N CYS A 8 -2.49 5.76 -3.40
CA CYS A 8 -3.34 5.36 -4.51
C CYS A 8 -4.78 5.84 -4.33
N CYS A 9 -5.34 5.67 -3.14
CA CYS A 9 -6.69 6.10 -2.77
C CYS A 9 -6.65 7.32 -1.85
N GLY A 10 -7.01 8.47 -2.39
CA GLY A 10 -6.99 9.68 -1.58
C GLY A 10 -7.46 10.92 -2.30
N TYR A 11 -7.18 12.05 -1.66
CA TYR A 11 -7.57 13.39 -2.08
C TYR A 11 -6.45 14.36 -1.72
N GLY A 12 -6.30 15.43 -2.51
CA GLY A 12 -5.27 16.45 -2.31
C GLY A 12 -4.21 16.48 -3.42
N GLY A 13 -4.10 15.41 -4.23
CA GLY A 13 -3.18 15.35 -5.35
C GLY A 13 -1.69 15.26 -4.94
N PRO A 14 -0.76 15.37 -5.90
CA PRO A 14 0.67 15.24 -5.63
C PRO A 14 1.21 16.23 -4.60
N PRO A 15 2.26 15.85 -3.83
CA PRO A 15 3.03 14.60 -3.96
C PRO A 15 2.48 13.42 -3.15
N LEU A 16 1.59 13.65 -2.18
CA LEU A 16 1.15 12.61 -1.23
C LEU A 16 -0.22 12.04 -1.56
N ASN A 17 -1.10 12.81 -2.20
CA ASN A 17 -2.50 12.46 -2.46
C ASN A 17 -3.25 11.96 -1.21
N TYR A 18 -3.00 12.58 -0.05
CA TYR A 18 -3.61 12.20 1.22
C TYR A 18 -4.18 13.41 1.95
N ASP A 19 -5.42 13.26 2.43
CA ASP A 19 -6.07 14.21 3.33
C ASP A 19 -6.83 13.43 4.42
N SER A 20 -6.33 13.49 5.65
CA SER A 20 -6.91 12.79 6.82
C SER A 20 -8.38 13.11 7.07
N ARG A 21 -8.88 14.24 6.53
CA ARG A 21 -10.29 14.64 6.67
C ARG A 21 -11.19 13.79 5.78
N VAL A 22 -10.70 13.21 4.68
CA VAL A 22 -11.48 12.46 3.70
C VAL A 22 -10.88 11.06 3.50
N THR A 23 -11.36 10.09 4.26
CA THR A 23 -10.93 8.69 4.16
C THR A 23 -11.26 8.09 2.78
N CYS A 24 -10.45 7.14 2.31
CA CYS A 24 -10.63 6.46 1.02
C CYS A 24 -12.09 6.03 0.78
N GLY A 25 -12.61 6.27 -0.43
CA GLY A 25 -13.98 5.93 -0.83
C GLY A 25 -15.08 6.83 -0.25
N ASN A 26 -14.74 7.74 0.68
CA ASN A 26 -15.71 8.65 1.28
C ASN A 26 -15.84 9.94 0.47
N THR A 27 -17.05 10.48 0.47
CA THR A 27 -17.35 11.80 -0.07
C THR A 27 -17.66 12.76 1.08
N LYS A 28 -17.05 13.95 1.08
CA LYS A 28 -17.26 14.99 2.09
C LYS A 28 -17.35 16.37 1.46
N ILE A 29 -17.94 17.31 2.19
CA ILE A 29 -17.93 18.72 1.81
C ILE A 29 -16.76 19.39 2.54
N LEU A 30 -15.76 19.86 1.78
CA LEU A 30 -14.66 20.66 2.28
C LEU A 30 -14.75 22.06 1.65
N ASN A 31 -14.77 23.10 2.49
CA ASN A 31 -14.86 24.50 2.03
C ASN A 31 -16.02 24.74 1.04
N GLY A 32 -17.18 24.12 1.28
CA GLY A 32 -18.35 24.23 0.41
C GLY A 32 -18.28 23.39 -0.88
N THR A 33 -17.19 22.66 -1.13
CA THR A 33 -17.01 21.81 -2.31
C THR A 33 -17.13 20.33 -1.94
N THR A 34 -17.93 19.58 -2.70
CA THR A 34 -18.03 18.13 -2.57
C THR A 34 -16.79 17.47 -3.16
N VAL A 35 -16.06 16.72 -2.34
CA VAL A 35 -14.83 16.03 -2.71
C VAL A 35 -14.95 14.56 -2.34
N THR A 36 -14.31 13.70 -3.13
CA THR A 36 -14.28 12.25 -2.89
C THR A 36 -12.84 11.79 -2.94
N ALA A 37 -12.40 11.04 -1.93
CA ALA A 37 -11.13 10.33 -1.99
C ALA A 37 -11.28 9.11 -2.91
N LYS A 38 -10.52 9.08 -4.02
CA LYS A 38 -10.68 8.09 -5.09
C LYS A 38 -9.43 7.23 -5.21
N GLY A 39 -9.63 5.95 -5.49
CA GLY A 39 -8.58 5.01 -5.87
C GLY A 39 -7.95 5.36 -7.21
N CYS A 40 -6.68 5.00 -7.36
CA CYS A 40 -5.93 5.09 -8.60
C CYS A 40 -6.34 3.97 -9.57
N ASN A 41 -5.93 4.08 -10.83
CA ASN A 41 -6.27 3.09 -11.85
C ASN A 41 -5.48 1.78 -11.71
N ASP A 42 -4.19 1.88 -11.34
CA ASP A 42 -3.33 0.73 -11.12
C ASP A 42 -2.65 0.81 -9.75
N SER A 43 -3.16 0.03 -8.80
CA SER A 43 -2.61 -0.01 -7.44
C SER A 43 -1.24 -0.71 -7.33
N SER A 44 -0.78 -1.44 -8.37
CA SER A 44 0.50 -2.13 -8.36
C SER A 44 1.71 -1.19 -8.49
N GLU A 45 1.47 0.02 -9.02
CA GLU A 45 2.49 1.07 -9.13
C GLU A 45 2.76 1.79 -7.80
N TYR A 46 1.87 1.65 -6.81
CA TYR A 46 1.87 2.41 -5.56
C TYR A 46 2.30 1.55 -4.37
N ILE A 47 3.03 2.16 -3.43
CA ILE A 47 3.33 1.53 -2.13
C ILE A 47 2.19 1.75 -1.15
N ASN A 48 1.68 2.98 -1.10
CA ASN A 48 0.68 3.41 -0.13
C ASN A 48 -0.73 3.33 -0.72
N TRP A 49 -1.66 2.69 0.00
CA TRP A 49 -3.06 2.62 -0.38
C TRP A 49 -3.81 3.90 -0.02
N ASP A 50 -3.87 4.32 1.25
CA ASP A 50 -4.80 5.36 1.73
C ASP A 50 -4.20 6.40 2.68
N GLY A 51 -2.88 6.46 2.76
CA GLY A 51 -2.09 7.21 3.72
C GLY A 51 -1.69 6.41 4.97
N ILE A 52 -2.27 5.22 5.19
CA ILE A 52 -2.07 4.42 6.40
C ILE A 52 -1.64 2.99 6.07
N HIS A 53 -2.30 2.37 5.07
CA HIS A 53 -2.08 0.97 4.68
C HIS A 53 -1.21 0.84 3.43
N TYR A 54 -0.52 -0.29 3.29
CA TYR A 54 0.13 -0.67 2.04
C TYR A 54 -0.87 -1.19 1.01
N THR A 55 -0.55 -1.02 -0.27
CA THR A 55 -1.26 -1.71 -1.35
C THR A 55 -1.05 -3.22 -1.26
N GLU A 56 -1.90 -4.00 -1.94
CA GLU A 56 -1.76 -5.45 -1.99
C GLU A 56 -0.38 -5.86 -2.54
N THR A 57 0.08 -5.24 -3.62
CA THR A 57 1.40 -5.51 -4.21
C THR A 57 2.54 -5.21 -3.24
N ALA A 58 2.45 -4.11 -2.47
CA ALA A 58 3.43 -3.80 -1.44
C ALA A 58 3.39 -4.78 -0.26
N ASN A 59 2.20 -5.19 0.18
CA ASN A 59 2.05 -6.23 1.21
C ASN A 59 2.61 -7.58 0.74
N GLN A 60 2.36 -8.00 -0.49
CA GLN A 60 2.92 -9.22 -1.07
C GLN A 60 4.46 -9.15 -1.11
N TYR A 61 5.01 -8.01 -1.50
CA TYR A 61 6.46 -7.80 -1.47
C TYR A 61 7.01 -7.94 -0.05
N VAL A 62 6.45 -7.22 0.93
CA VAL A 62 6.90 -7.30 2.34
C VAL A 62 6.76 -8.72 2.90
N ALA A 63 5.63 -9.39 2.65
CA ALA A 63 5.40 -10.76 3.07
C ALA A 63 6.42 -11.72 2.44
N SER A 64 6.74 -11.56 1.15
CA SER A 64 7.76 -12.39 0.49
C SER A 64 9.13 -12.26 1.16
N GLN A 65 9.50 -11.05 1.60
CA GLN A 65 10.76 -10.80 2.29
C GLN A 65 10.77 -11.41 3.70
N ILE A 66 9.66 -11.28 4.45
CA ILE A 66 9.51 -11.90 5.78
C ILE A 66 9.62 -13.42 5.67
N LEU A 67 8.95 -14.03 4.70
CA LEU A 67 8.93 -15.48 4.50
C LEU A 67 10.28 -16.07 4.09
N THR A 68 11.25 -15.24 3.66
CA THR A 68 12.64 -15.71 3.49
C THR A 68 13.28 -16.11 4.82
N GLY A 69 12.80 -15.59 5.94
CA GLY A 69 13.41 -15.80 7.26
C GLY A 69 14.75 -15.09 7.48
N LYS A 70 15.28 -14.39 6.47
CA LYS A 70 16.57 -13.67 6.52
C LYS A 70 16.59 -12.57 7.58
N TYR A 71 15.44 -11.96 7.84
CA TYR A 71 15.29 -10.82 8.76
C TYR A 71 14.74 -11.24 10.14
N SER A 72 14.54 -12.54 10.38
CA SER A 72 14.11 -13.08 11.67
C SER A 72 15.29 -13.24 12.64
N ASP A 73 15.02 -13.20 13.95
CA ASP A 73 16.02 -13.50 14.99
C ASP A 73 15.47 -14.59 15.96
N PRO A 74 16.04 -15.82 15.95
CA PRO A 74 17.12 -16.27 15.06
C PRO A 74 16.65 -16.36 13.60
N PRO A 75 17.56 -16.20 12.61
CA PRO A 75 17.22 -16.43 11.22
C PRO A 75 16.67 -17.84 11.04
N PHE A 76 15.70 -18.01 10.13
CA PHE A 76 15.21 -19.35 9.82
C PHE A 76 16.38 -20.18 9.28
N SER A 77 16.56 -21.40 9.79
CA SER A 77 17.48 -22.35 9.15
C SER A 77 16.99 -22.53 7.70
N ASP A 78 17.90 -22.65 6.73
CA ASP A 78 17.66 -22.67 5.27
C ASP A 78 16.57 -23.66 4.77
N LYS A 79 15.93 -24.41 5.66
CA LYS A 79 14.82 -25.33 5.43
C LYS A 79 13.51 -24.77 5.98
N MET A 80 12.94 -23.75 5.33
CA MET A 80 11.50 -23.52 5.42
C MET A 80 10.80 -24.64 4.64
N PRO A 81 10.01 -25.53 5.27
CA PRO A 81 9.45 -26.72 4.63
C PRO A 81 8.38 -26.40 3.59
N PHE A 82 7.93 -25.15 3.50
CA PHE A 82 6.97 -24.69 2.53
C PHE A 82 7.55 -23.50 1.76
N LEU A 83 8.26 -23.80 0.67
CA LEU A 83 8.39 -22.88 -0.45
C LEU A 83 6.98 -22.68 -1.02
N LEU A 84 6.23 -21.73 -0.46
CA LEU A 84 5.10 -21.14 -1.14
C LEU A 84 5.68 -20.53 -2.42
N LYS A 85 5.52 -21.25 -3.54
CA LYS A 85 5.72 -20.65 -4.87
C LYS A 85 4.63 -19.60 -5.03
N LEU A 86 4.88 -18.41 -4.48
CA LEU A 86 4.11 -17.22 -4.79
C LEU A 86 4.30 -17.00 -6.29
N LYS A 87 3.24 -17.28 -7.06
CA LYS A 87 3.15 -16.82 -8.44
C LYS A 87 3.02 -15.31 -8.35
N ILE A 88 4.12 -14.62 -8.64
CA ILE A 88 4.16 -13.20 -8.98
C ILE A 88 3.55 -13.06 -10.37
#